data_AF-A0A3A9YU03-F1
#
_entry.id   AF-A0A3A9YU03-F1
#
_cell.length_a   1.000
_cell.length_b   1.000
_cell.length_c   1.000
_cell.angle_alpha   90.00
_cell.angle_beta   90.00
_cell.angle_gamma   90.00
#
_symmetry.space_group_name_H-M   'P 1'
#
loop_
_entity.id
_entity.type
_entity.pdbx_description
1 polymer ?
#
loop_
_entity_poly.entity_id
_entity_poly.type
_entity_poly.pdbx_seq_one_letter_code
_entity_poly.pdbx_strand_id
1 'polypeptide(L)'
;MMGSERQWAQLAVTLLVSGADLDPGSVTERLGVPPDFSRAPGAVPAFRAGAGCWGLVADAPGTSLPSLLDALLARVRPLSAQLRALRAEGHRVSIDVSGLVESGAELTLPPDVLSRVNELGLALSFSTEAPVTETAEDLLDQILDQRENATEQDRG
;
A
#
# COMPACT_ATOMS: atom_id res chain seq x y z
N MET A 1 -33.58 2.37 5.65
CA MET A 1 -32.70 2.94 4.61
C MET A 1 -31.35 2.26 4.83
N MET A 2 -31.03 1.20 4.06
CA MET A 2 -29.72 0.57 4.17
C MET A 2 -28.69 1.59 3.71
N GLY A 3 -27.83 2.03 4.61
CA GLY A 3 -26.76 2.95 4.26
C GLY A 3 -25.88 2.25 3.24
N SER A 4 -25.71 2.86 2.07
CA SER A 4 -24.66 2.46 1.15
C SER A 4 -23.36 2.50 1.94
N GLU A 5 -22.71 1.35 2.14
CA GLU A 5 -21.39 1.28 2.74
C GLU A 5 -20.49 2.24 1.95
N ARG A 6 -19.99 3.28 2.61
CA ARG A 6 -19.03 4.17 1.96
C ARG A 6 -17.74 3.38 1.83
N GLN A 7 -17.31 3.11 0.61
CA GLN A 7 -16.03 2.48 0.35
C GLN A 7 -14.96 3.54 0.10
N TRP A 8 -13.69 3.14 0.21
CA TRP A 8 -12.59 3.98 -0.23
C TRP A 8 -12.80 4.39 -1.69
N ALA A 9 -12.61 5.67 -1.98
CA ALA A 9 -12.62 6.19 -3.34
C ALA A 9 -11.25 6.02 -3.98
N GLN A 10 -11.20 5.95 -5.31
CA GLN A 10 -9.95 5.82 -6.08
C GLN A 10 -9.06 4.64 -5.63
N LEU A 11 -9.70 3.53 -5.26
CA LEU A 11 -9.00 2.36 -4.78
C LEU A 11 -8.02 1.83 -5.84
N ALA A 12 -6.77 1.66 -5.45
CA ALA A 12 -5.73 1.04 -6.24
C ALA A 12 -5.04 -0.07 -5.44
N VAL A 13 -4.60 -1.12 -6.14
CA VAL A 13 -3.87 -2.23 -5.54
C VAL A 13 -2.60 -2.42 -6.35
N THR A 14 -1.46 -2.39 -5.69
CA THR A 14 -0.16 -2.34 -6.36
C THR A 14 0.80 -3.36 -5.78
N LEU A 15 1.43 -4.19 -6.61
CA LEU A 15 2.65 -4.88 -6.22
C LEU A 15 3.77 -3.85 -6.22
N LEU A 16 4.45 -3.68 -5.09
CA LEU A 16 5.53 -2.72 -4.92
C LEU A 16 6.82 -3.44 -4.51
N VAL A 17 7.87 -3.21 -5.27
CA VAL A 17 9.26 -3.51 -4.91
C VAL A 17 9.95 -2.20 -4.56
N SER A 18 10.62 -2.12 -3.43
CA SER A 18 11.33 -0.90 -2.99
C SER A 18 12.63 -1.21 -2.25
N GLY A 19 13.61 -0.31 -2.37
CA GLY A 19 14.92 -0.43 -1.75
C GLY A 19 15.78 0.81 -1.97
N ALA A 20 16.75 1.07 -1.10
CA ALA A 20 17.64 2.23 -1.21
C ALA A 20 18.61 2.12 -2.40
N ASP A 21 18.90 0.90 -2.81
CA ASP A 21 19.81 0.49 -3.89
C ASP A 21 19.07 -0.16 -5.07
N LEU A 22 17.73 -0.09 -5.07
CA LEU A 22 16.91 -0.73 -6.09
C LEU A 22 17.23 -0.16 -7.47
N ASP A 23 17.67 -1.00 -8.41
CA ASP A 23 17.70 -0.67 -9.83
C ASP A 23 16.43 -1.19 -10.53
N PRO A 24 15.53 -0.30 -11.01
CA PRO A 24 14.33 -0.72 -11.72
C PRO A 24 14.60 -1.51 -13.00
N GLY A 25 15.73 -1.27 -13.68
CA GLY A 25 16.11 -2.00 -14.89
C GLY A 25 16.34 -3.48 -14.59
N SER A 26 17.20 -3.75 -13.61
CA SER A 26 17.48 -5.10 -13.12
C SER A 26 16.23 -5.84 -12.63
N VAL A 27 15.31 -5.16 -11.94
CA VAL A 27 14.03 -5.76 -11.52
C VAL A 27 13.18 -6.15 -12.72
N THR A 28 13.08 -5.26 -13.72
CA THR A 28 12.31 -5.50 -14.97
C THR A 28 12.85 -6.70 -15.73
N GLU A 29 14.16 -6.76 -15.93
CA GLU A 29 14.82 -7.88 -16.62
C GLU A 29 14.57 -9.20 -15.90
N ARG A 30 14.69 -9.21 -14.57
CA ARG A 30 14.50 -10.40 -13.75
C ARG A 30 13.06 -10.90 -13.74
N LEU A 31 12.09 -9.99 -13.61
CA LEU A 31 10.67 -10.34 -13.56
C LEU A 31 10.11 -10.61 -14.96
N GLY A 32 10.80 -10.20 -16.03
CA GLY A 32 10.39 -10.41 -17.41
C GLY A 32 9.10 -9.68 -17.79
N VAL A 33 8.69 -8.69 -16.99
CA VAL A 33 7.49 -7.89 -17.19
C VAL A 33 7.83 -6.41 -17.02
N PRO A 34 7.29 -5.52 -17.86
CA PRO A 34 7.49 -4.08 -17.68
C PRO A 34 6.73 -3.58 -16.44
N PRO A 35 7.29 -2.61 -15.69
CA PRO A 35 6.56 -1.94 -14.63
C PRO A 35 5.46 -1.04 -15.19
N ASP A 36 4.39 -0.85 -14.41
CA ASP A 36 3.41 0.21 -14.64
C ASP A 36 3.99 1.57 -14.18
N PHE A 37 4.86 1.55 -13.16
CA PHE A 37 5.68 2.69 -12.78
C PHE A 37 7.00 2.25 -12.14
N SER A 38 8.02 3.09 -12.26
CA SER A 38 9.28 2.91 -11.53
C SER A 38 9.98 4.24 -11.26
N ARG A 39 10.82 4.26 -10.24
CA ARG A 39 11.70 5.39 -9.90
C ARG A 39 13.03 4.86 -9.40
N ALA A 40 14.12 5.45 -9.86
CA ALA A 40 15.44 5.21 -9.30
C ALA A 40 15.57 5.87 -7.92
N PRO A 41 16.45 5.36 -7.04
CA PRO A 41 16.80 6.03 -5.79
C PRO A 41 17.24 7.48 -6.05
N GLY A 42 16.75 8.41 -5.22
CA GLY A 42 17.06 9.85 -5.36
C GLY A 42 16.39 10.56 -6.54
N ALA A 43 15.54 9.91 -7.33
CA ALA A 43 14.78 10.57 -8.39
C ALA A 43 13.82 11.64 -7.84
N VAL A 44 13.46 12.63 -8.68
CA VAL A 44 12.50 13.69 -8.33
C VAL A 44 11.24 13.53 -9.20
N PRO A 45 10.03 13.42 -8.61
CA PRO A 45 9.74 13.42 -7.17
C PRO A 45 10.20 12.15 -6.47
N ALA A 46 10.73 12.31 -5.25
CA ALA A 46 11.25 11.20 -4.46
C ALA A 46 10.14 10.21 -4.08
N PHE A 47 10.47 8.92 -4.11
CA PHE A 47 9.62 7.90 -3.52
C PHE A 47 10.04 7.63 -2.08
N ARG A 48 9.16 7.94 -1.13
CA ARG A 48 9.44 7.87 0.32
C ARG A 48 10.78 8.58 0.63
N ALA A 49 11.55 8.12 1.61
CA ALA A 49 12.84 8.69 2.01
C ALA A 49 13.96 8.51 0.94
N GLY A 50 13.68 8.80 -0.33
CA GLY A 50 14.63 8.73 -1.45
C GLY A 50 14.87 7.32 -2.00
N ALA A 51 14.08 6.33 -1.61
CA ALA A 51 14.23 4.96 -2.07
C ALA A 51 13.82 4.80 -3.54
N GLY A 52 14.40 3.82 -4.22
CA GLY A 52 13.92 3.36 -5.52
C GLY A 52 12.63 2.55 -5.37
N CYS A 53 11.81 2.57 -6.42
CA CYS A 53 10.62 1.73 -6.50
C CYS A 53 10.39 1.17 -7.91
N TRP A 54 9.70 0.04 -7.93
CA TRP A 54 9.20 -0.63 -9.12
C TRP A 54 7.83 -1.20 -8.78
N GLY A 55 6.82 -1.02 -9.63
CA GLY A 55 5.47 -1.49 -9.30
C GLY A 55 4.59 -1.92 -10.47
N LEU A 56 3.66 -2.82 -10.15
CA LEU A 56 2.57 -3.26 -11.01
C LEU A 56 1.23 -2.89 -10.38
N VAL A 57 0.39 -2.17 -11.11
CA VAL A 57 -0.94 -1.75 -10.67
C VAL A 57 -1.96 -2.77 -11.14
N ALA A 58 -2.86 -3.19 -10.26
CA ALA A 58 -3.99 -4.02 -10.61
C ALA A 58 -4.87 -3.31 -11.64
N ASP A 59 -5.24 -4.02 -12.69
CA ASP A 59 -6.25 -3.56 -13.65
C ASP A 59 -7.41 -4.55 -13.61
N ALA A 60 -8.56 -4.11 -13.10
CA ALA A 60 -9.75 -4.94 -12.98
C ALA A 60 -11.03 -4.14 -13.31
N PRO A 61 -11.94 -4.69 -14.13
CA PRO A 61 -13.26 -4.11 -14.34
C PRO A 61 -14.13 -4.35 -13.10
N GLY A 62 -14.71 -3.28 -12.55
CA GLY A 62 -15.51 -3.33 -11.33
C GLY A 62 -14.66 -3.11 -10.08
N THR A 63 -14.76 -1.90 -9.52
CA THR A 63 -13.89 -1.26 -8.52
C THR A 63 -13.99 -1.85 -7.11
N SER A 64 -13.94 -3.17 -6.95
CA SER A 64 -13.92 -3.81 -5.62
C SER A 64 -12.51 -4.28 -5.26
N LEU A 65 -12.15 -4.18 -3.98
CA LEU A 65 -10.86 -4.65 -3.47
C LEU A 65 -10.59 -6.13 -3.80
N PRO A 66 -11.53 -7.07 -3.60
CA PRO A 66 -11.31 -8.48 -3.95
C PRO A 66 -10.99 -8.66 -5.43
N SER A 67 -11.73 -7.99 -6.33
CA SER A 67 -11.48 -8.07 -7.77
C SER A 67 -10.09 -7.55 -8.16
N LEU A 68 -9.67 -6.42 -7.58
CA LEU A 68 -8.35 -5.84 -7.83
C LEU A 68 -7.23 -6.75 -7.31
N LEU A 69 -7.39 -7.32 -6.12
CA LEU A 69 -6.43 -8.28 -5.57
C LEU A 69 -6.37 -9.55 -6.42
N ASP A 70 -7.50 -10.09 -6.85
CA ASP A 70 -7.54 -11.28 -7.71
C ASP A 70 -6.82 -11.05 -9.04
N ALA A 71 -7.07 -9.91 -9.67
CA ALA A 71 -6.39 -9.52 -10.91
C ALA A 71 -4.87 -9.37 -10.70
N LEU A 72 -4.44 -8.73 -9.61
CA LEU A 72 -3.02 -8.61 -9.28
C LEU A 72 -2.39 -9.97 -8.98
N LEU A 73 -3.02 -10.79 -8.14
CA LEU A 73 -2.51 -12.10 -7.74
C LEU A 73 -2.35 -13.03 -8.95
N ALA A 74 -3.23 -12.95 -9.95
CA ALA A 74 -3.09 -13.70 -11.19
C ALA A 74 -1.80 -13.32 -11.96
N ARG A 75 -1.42 -12.03 -11.97
CA ARG A 75 -0.15 -11.53 -12.56
C ARG A 75 1.08 -11.86 -11.72
N VAL A 76 0.93 -11.86 -10.39
CA VAL A 76 2.04 -12.03 -9.44
C VAL A 76 2.41 -13.49 -9.21
N ARG A 77 1.44 -14.43 -9.23
CA ARG A 77 1.66 -15.86 -8.97
C ARG A 77 2.80 -16.47 -9.82
N PRO A 78 2.88 -16.23 -11.15
CA PRO A 78 3.98 -16.71 -11.99
C PRO A 78 5.36 -16.18 -11.59
N LEU A 79 5.43 -15.02 -10.93
CA LEU A 79 6.66 -14.31 -10.57
C LEU A 79 7.16 -14.65 -9.14
N SER A 80 6.46 -15.55 -8.43
CA SER A 80 6.65 -15.79 -7.00
C SER A 80 8.08 -16.20 -6.62
N ALA A 81 8.78 -16.96 -7.47
CA ALA A 81 10.15 -17.37 -7.22
C ALA A 81 11.13 -16.19 -7.27
N GLN A 82 10.99 -15.33 -8.29
CA GLN A 82 11.81 -14.14 -8.49
C GLN A 82 11.55 -13.10 -7.40
N LEU A 83 10.28 -12.89 -7.03
CA LEU A 83 9.91 -12.00 -5.94
C LEU A 83 10.46 -12.49 -4.59
N ARG A 84 10.46 -13.81 -4.35
CA ARG A 84 11.12 -14.38 -3.17
C ARG A 84 12.62 -14.10 -3.14
N ALA A 85 13.28 -14.20 -4.29
CA ALA A 85 14.71 -13.95 -4.38
C ALA A 85 15.04 -12.45 -4.17
N LEU A 86 14.26 -11.53 -4.73
CA LEU A 86 14.38 -10.10 -4.44
C LEU A 86 14.24 -9.79 -2.95
N ARG A 87 13.31 -10.46 -2.24
CA ARG A 87 13.20 -10.33 -0.77
C ARG A 87 14.43 -10.87 -0.04
N ALA A 88 14.99 -11.99 -0.49
CA ALA A 88 16.17 -12.58 0.11
C ALA A 88 17.42 -11.69 -0.04
N GLU A 89 17.44 -10.86 -1.09
CA GLU A 89 18.47 -9.84 -1.33
C GLU A 89 18.25 -8.55 -0.50
N GLY A 90 17.17 -8.49 0.29
CA GLY A 90 16.88 -7.37 1.20
C GLY A 90 15.91 -6.34 0.65
N HIS A 91 15.42 -6.49 -0.59
CA HIS A 91 14.39 -5.60 -1.11
C HIS A 91 13.05 -5.83 -0.42
N ARG A 92 12.32 -4.74 -0.18
CA ARG A 92 10.95 -4.83 0.33
C ARG A 92 10.01 -5.11 -0.83
N VAL A 93 9.32 -6.25 -0.76
CA VAL A 93 8.26 -6.63 -1.71
C VAL A 93 6.94 -6.75 -0.96
N SER A 94 5.96 -5.94 -1.33
CA SER A 94 4.65 -5.89 -0.69
C SER A 94 3.53 -5.64 -1.69
N ILE A 95 2.30 -5.95 -1.31
CA ILE A 95 1.11 -5.45 -1.97
C ILE A 95 0.64 -4.23 -1.19
N ASP A 96 0.54 -3.08 -1.85
CA ASP A 96 0.02 -1.85 -1.28
C ASP A 96 -1.41 -1.61 -1.78
N VAL A 97 -2.33 -1.39 -0.87
CA VAL A 97 -3.71 -1.00 -1.15
C VAL A 97 -3.84 0.47 -0.80
N SER A 98 -4.09 1.31 -1.81
CA SER A 98 -4.20 2.74 -1.65
C SER A 98 -5.54 3.29 -2.09
N GLY A 99 -5.91 4.44 -1.53
CA GLY A 99 -7.13 5.14 -1.91
C GLY A 99 -7.41 6.35 -1.03
N LEU A 100 -8.44 7.09 -1.43
CA LEU A 100 -8.98 8.22 -0.69
C LEU A 100 -10.00 7.71 0.34
N VAL A 101 -9.80 8.07 1.60
CA VAL A 101 -10.69 7.66 2.70
C VAL A 101 -11.53 8.83 3.17
N GLU A 102 -12.84 8.72 2.98
CA GLU A 102 -13.81 9.68 3.53
C GLU A 102 -14.28 9.24 4.93
N SER A 103 -14.87 10.17 5.69
CA SER A 103 -15.40 9.85 7.02
C SER A 103 -16.44 8.73 6.96
N GLY A 104 -16.24 7.70 7.78
CA GLY A 104 -17.09 6.51 7.81
C GLY A 104 -16.92 5.58 6.61
N ALA A 105 -15.86 5.76 5.80
CA ALA A 105 -15.52 4.82 4.74
C ALA A 105 -14.82 3.58 5.31
N GLU A 106 -15.23 2.41 4.83
CA GLU A 106 -14.72 1.12 5.27
C GLU A 106 -14.16 0.34 4.09
N LEU A 107 -13.27 -0.60 4.40
CA LEU A 107 -12.66 -1.48 3.43
C LEU A 107 -12.71 -2.90 3.98
N THR A 108 -13.53 -3.74 3.35
CA THR A 108 -13.69 -5.14 3.77
C THR A 108 -12.77 -6.03 2.95
N LEU A 109 -11.93 -6.80 3.63
CA LEU A 109 -11.04 -7.76 3.02
C LEU A 109 -11.47 -9.19 3.39
N PRO A 110 -11.94 -9.98 2.41
CA PRO A 110 -12.35 -11.35 2.66
C PRO A 110 -11.19 -12.25 3.16
N PRO A 111 -11.42 -13.15 4.13
CA PRO A 111 -10.38 -14.03 4.67
C PRO A 111 -9.71 -14.94 3.62
N ASP A 112 -10.42 -15.34 2.56
CA ASP A 112 -9.88 -16.12 1.46
C ASP A 112 -8.86 -15.33 0.64
N VAL A 113 -9.09 -14.02 0.44
CA VAL A 113 -8.15 -13.13 -0.24
C VAL A 113 -6.88 -12.98 0.59
N LEU A 114 -7.01 -12.75 1.91
CA LEU A 114 -5.88 -12.68 2.83
C LEU A 114 -5.03 -13.96 2.80
N SER A 115 -5.68 -15.12 2.81
CA SER A 115 -5.00 -16.40 2.75
C SER A 115 -4.16 -16.54 1.48
N ARG A 116 -4.70 -16.12 0.32
CA ARG A 116 -4.01 -16.16 -0.97
C ARG A 116 -2.83 -15.18 -1.06
N VAL A 117 -2.92 -14.01 -0.43
CA VAL A 117 -1.78 -13.09 -0.31
C VAL A 117 -0.67 -13.70 0.57
N ASN A 118 -1.07 -14.31 1.69
CA ASN A 118 -0.14 -14.95 2.62
C ASN A 118 0.59 -16.17 2.01
N GLU A 119 -0.07 -16.95 1.14
CA GLU A 119 0.56 -18.04 0.39
C GLU A 119 1.77 -17.58 -0.46
N LEU A 120 1.77 -16.34 -0.92
CA LEU A 120 2.89 -15.73 -1.66
C LEU A 120 3.99 -15.19 -0.72
N GLY A 121 3.73 -15.18 0.59
CA GLY A 121 4.59 -14.59 1.61
C GLY A 121 4.75 -13.08 1.46
N LEU A 122 3.79 -12.40 0.82
CA LEU A 122 3.84 -10.97 0.57
C LEU A 122 3.18 -10.23 1.73
N ALA A 123 3.83 -9.16 2.20
CA ALA A 123 3.21 -8.25 3.15
C ALA A 123 2.10 -7.44 2.45
N LEU A 124 1.02 -7.17 3.17
CA LEU A 124 -0.05 -6.28 2.73
C LEU A 124 0.08 -4.96 3.50
N SER A 125 0.14 -3.83 2.79
CA SER A 125 0.11 -2.49 3.37
C SER A 125 -1.10 -1.71 2.90
N PHE A 126 -1.54 -0.75 3.73
CA PHE A 126 -2.63 0.15 3.42
C PHE A 126 -2.11 1.58 3.49
N SER A 127 -2.34 2.34 2.42
CA SER A 127 -1.85 3.71 2.29
C SER A 127 -3.04 4.62 1.96
N THR A 128 -3.41 5.49 2.88
CA THR A 128 -4.52 6.43 2.66
C THR A 128 -3.98 7.75 2.17
N GLU A 129 -4.61 8.29 1.13
CA GLU A 129 -4.49 9.72 0.86
C GLU A 129 -5.53 10.43 1.72
N ALA A 130 -5.09 11.35 2.57
CA ALA A 130 -6.00 12.34 3.11
C ALA A 130 -6.22 13.37 2.00
N PRO A 131 -7.47 13.80 1.73
CA PRO A 131 -7.63 15.08 1.05
C PRO A 131 -6.86 16.10 1.89
N VAL A 132 -6.07 16.96 1.25
CA VAL A 132 -5.33 18.03 1.94
C VAL A 132 -6.36 18.97 2.56
N THR A 133 -6.88 18.60 3.72
CA THR A 133 -7.43 19.51 4.68
C THR A 133 -6.23 20.06 5.42
N GLU A 134 -6.05 21.38 5.38
CA GLU A 134 -5.44 22.12 6.48
C GLU A 134 -5.92 21.42 7.77
N THR A 135 -5.13 20.73 8.58
CA THR A 135 -3.74 20.93 8.96
C THR A 135 -3.27 19.57 9.51
N ALA A 136 -2.27 18.92 8.91
CA ALA A 136 -1.66 17.71 9.49
C ALA A 136 -1.05 18.00 10.89
N GLU A 137 -0.80 19.27 11.19
CA GLU A 137 -0.38 19.80 12.48
C GLU A 137 -1.52 19.71 13.52
N ASP A 138 -2.78 19.97 13.14
CA ASP A 138 -3.94 19.92 14.06
C ASP A 138 -4.21 18.52 14.62
N LEU A 139 -3.90 17.46 13.84
CA LEU A 139 -4.06 16.09 14.30
C LEU A 139 -2.98 15.67 15.31
N LEU A 140 -1.77 16.21 15.17
CA LEU A 140 -0.69 15.96 16.14
C LEU A 140 -0.93 16.75 17.43
N ASP A 141 -1.41 17.98 17.33
CA ASP A 141 -1.79 18.80 18.49
C ASP A 141 -2.94 18.16 19.28
N GLN A 142 -3.97 17.63 18.60
CA GLN A 142 -5.05 16.88 19.27
C GLN A 142 -4.58 15.63 20.01
N ILE A 143 -3.60 14.90 19.47
CA ILE A 143 -3.06 13.69 20.11
C ILE A 143 -2.20 14.05 21.32
N LEU A 144 -1.49 15.19 21.29
CA LEU A 144 -0.69 15.67 22.41
C LEU A 144 -1.56 16.23 23.54
N ASP A 145 -2.61 17.00 23.23
CA ASP A 145 -3.57 17.54 24.20
C ASP A 145 -4.35 16.46 24.97
N GLN A 146 -4.63 15.32 24.33
CA GLN A 146 -5.27 14.16 24.96
C GLN A 146 -4.37 13.48 25.99
N ARG A 147 -3.04 13.59 25.86
CA ARG A 147 -2.09 12.97 26.78
C ARG A 147 -1.83 13.82 28.03
N GLU A 148 -1.90 15.13 27.94
CA GLU A 148 -1.74 16.00 29.11
C GLU A 148 -2.96 15.94 30.04
N ASN A 149 -4.18 15.90 29.48
CA ASN A 149 -5.42 15.83 30.27
C ASN A 149 -5.59 14.50 31.04
N ALA A 150 -4.99 13.41 30.57
CA ALA A 150 -5.08 12.11 31.25
C ALA A 150 -4.23 12.04 32.54
N THR A 151 -3.26 12.94 32.71
CA THR A 151 -2.36 12.97 33.87
C THR A 151 -2.88 13.82 35.03
N GLU A 152 -3.91 14.64 34.80
CA GLU A 152 -4.44 15.56 35.82
C GLU A 152 -5.65 15.00 36.59
N GLN A 153 -6.27 13.92 36.11
CA GLN A 153 -7.41 13.27 36.78
C GLN A 153 -7.03 12.24 37.86
N ASP A 154 -5.74 11.93 38.05
CA ASP A 154 -5.25 10.99 39.09
C ASP A 154 -4.64 11.71 40.32
N ARG A 155 -4.88 13.02 40.46
CA ARG A 155 -4.43 13.84 41.61
C ARG A 155 -5.55 14.55 42.38
N GLY A 156 -6.79 14.05 42.26
CA GLY A 156 -7.94 14.46 43.08
C GLY A 156 -8.08 13.62 44.34
#